data_AF-A0A2V9TUY1-F1
#
_entry.id   AF-A0A2V9TUY1-F1
#
_cell.length_a   1.000
_cell.length_b   1.000
_cell.length_c   1.000
_cell.angle_alpha   90.00
_cell.angle_beta   90.00
_cell.angle_gamma   90.00
#
_symmetry.space_group_name_H-M   'P 1'
#
loop_
_entity.id
_entity.type
_entity.pdbx_description
1 polymer ?
#
loop_
_entity_poly.entity_id
_entity_poly.type
_entity_poly.pdbx_seq_one_letter_code
_entity_poly.pdbx_strand_id
1 'polypeptide(L)'
;MPFVVRPVPIRPPTLRIEAGPAAERRHVADRKFLIVSLFQIGATIGDIESTQYGLGHGATEANPLFGSHPSRATQYAIAMPIAAGVVAWSYRLKRSAPHSGRWLIPQIVAGVVHTGALCHNFMTAKTQ
;
A
#
# COMPACT_ATOMS: atom_id res chain seq x y z
N MET A 1 -70.55 10.64 -42.61
CA MET A 1 -69.79 11.30 -41.53
C MET A 1 -68.31 10.99 -41.74
N PRO A 2 -67.46 11.95 -42.12
CA PRO A 2 -66.04 11.66 -42.32
C PRO A 2 -65.31 11.56 -40.96
N PHE A 3 -64.53 10.50 -40.79
CA PHE A 3 -63.69 10.28 -39.62
C PHE A 3 -62.41 11.11 -39.76
N VAL A 4 -62.21 12.09 -38.86
CA VAL A 4 -61.02 12.96 -38.86
C VAL A 4 -59.99 12.38 -37.90
N VAL A 5 -58.90 11.83 -38.42
CA VAL A 5 -57.76 11.40 -37.60
C VAL A 5 -56.91 12.63 -37.29
N ARG A 6 -56.84 13.02 -36.02
CA ARG A 6 -55.91 14.06 -35.57
C ARG A 6 -54.58 13.39 -35.16
N PRO A 7 -53.44 13.80 -35.74
CA PRO A 7 -52.15 13.29 -35.29
C PRO A 7 -51.87 13.74 -33.86
N VAL A 8 -51.55 12.79 -32.98
CA VAL A 8 -51.08 13.07 -31.63
C VAL A 8 -49.60 13.43 -31.72
N PRO A 9 -49.18 14.66 -31.36
CA PRO A 9 -47.78 15.02 -31.35
C PRO A 9 -47.07 14.24 -30.23
N ILE A 10 -46.24 13.27 -30.61
CA ILE A 10 -45.37 12.54 -29.69
C ILE A 10 -44.24 13.50 -29.30
N ARG A 11 -44.38 14.15 -28.13
CA ARG A 11 -43.29 14.94 -27.56
C ARG A 11 -42.24 13.95 -27.04
N PRO A 12 -40.97 14.03 -27.48
CA PRO A 12 -39.95 13.16 -26.93
C PRO A 12 -39.85 13.40 -25.42
N PRO A 13 -39.70 12.33 -24.61
CA PRO A 13 -39.58 12.49 -23.17
C PRO A 13 -38.39 13.41 -22.89
N THR A 14 -38.62 14.45 -22.09
CA THR A 14 -37.55 15.34 -21.63
C THR A 14 -36.61 14.53 -20.74
N LEU A 15 -35.43 14.23 -21.26
CA LEU A 15 -34.37 13.53 -20.54
C LEU A 15 -33.85 14.48 -19.45
N ARG A 16 -34.34 14.31 -18.22
CA ARG A 16 -33.93 15.11 -17.07
C ARG A 16 -32.69 14.45 -16.46
N ILE A 17 -31.52 15.02 -16.70
CA ILE A 17 -30.30 14.61 -15.99
C ILE A 17 -30.38 15.21 -14.60
N GLU A 18 -30.77 14.39 -13.62
CA GLU A 18 -30.65 14.76 -12.22
C GLU A 18 -29.19 14.57 -11.79
N ALA A 19 -28.64 15.57 -11.10
CA ALA A 19 -27.34 15.40 -10.48
C ALA A 19 -27.47 14.30 -9.42
N GLY A 20 -26.77 13.19 -9.62
CA GLY A 20 -26.62 12.18 -8.58
C GLY A 20 -26.04 12.82 -7.31
N PRO A 21 -26.24 12.21 -6.12
CA PRO A 21 -25.63 12.70 -4.90
C PRO A 21 -24.14 12.91 -5.13
N ALA A 22 -23.61 14.04 -4.64
CA ALA A 22 -22.20 14.36 -4.77
C ALA A 22 -21.39 13.15 -4.29
N ALA A 23 -20.62 12.55 -5.20
CA ALA A 23 -19.82 11.38 -4.86
C ALA A 23 -18.95 11.73 -3.64
N GLU A 24 -19.12 10.98 -2.55
CA GLU A 24 -18.36 11.20 -1.33
C GLU A 24 -16.87 11.21 -1.68
N ARG A 25 -16.15 12.27 -1.31
CA ARG A 25 -14.72 12.38 -1.58
C ARG A 25 -14.00 11.30 -0.80
N ARG A 26 -13.77 10.15 -1.43
CA ARG A 26 -13.11 9.02 -0.80
C ARG A 26 -11.67 9.40 -0.43
N HIS A 27 -11.35 9.34 0.86
CA HIS A 27 -10.02 9.65 1.36
C HIS A 27 -9.04 8.54 0.95
N VAL A 28 -7.92 8.92 0.33
CA VAL A 28 -6.87 7.95 -0.07
C VAL A 28 -6.26 7.30 1.17
N ALA A 29 -5.91 8.12 2.17
CA ALA A 29 -5.40 7.70 3.48
C ALA A 29 -6.55 7.28 4.43
N ASP A 30 -7.44 6.40 3.96
CA ASP A 30 -8.44 5.77 4.81
C ASP A 30 -7.80 4.76 5.78
N ARG A 31 -8.61 4.25 6.73
CA ARG A 31 -8.17 3.27 7.72
C ARG A 31 -7.47 2.05 7.09
N LYS A 32 -7.95 1.57 5.94
CA LYS A 32 -7.35 0.40 5.27
C LYS A 32 -5.96 0.73 4.72
N PHE A 33 -5.78 1.92 4.14
CA PHE A 33 -4.47 2.38 3.71
C PHE A 33 -3.51 2.47 4.90
N LEU A 34 -3.94 3.13 5.98
CA LEU A 34 -3.13 3.31 7.18
C LEU A 34 -2.71 1.97 7.81
N ILE A 35 -3.62 0.99 7.92
CA ILE A 35 -3.29 -0.33 8.45
C ILE A 35 -2.19 -1.01 7.62
N VAL A 36 -2.31 -0.97 6.29
CA VAL A 36 -1.35 -1.62 5.40
C VAL A 36 0.00 -0.89 5.42
N SER A 37 0.00 0.44 5.51
CA SER A 37 1.23 1.23 5.68
C SER A 37 1.91 0.96 7.01
N LEU A 38 1.15 0.91 8.10
CA LEU A 38 1.69 0.59 9.43
C LEU A 38 2.24 -0.84 9.48
N PHE A 39 1.57 -1.80 8.86
CA PHE A 39 2.08 -3.16 8.72
C PHE A 39 3.43 -3.18 7.99
N GLN A 40 3.53 -2.54 6.82
CA GLN A 40 4.77 -2.50 6.05
C GLN A 40 5.91 -1.82 6.82
N ILE A 41 5.65 -0.65 7.42
CA ILE A 41 6.64 0.10 8.21
C ILE A 41 7.07 -0.72 9.43
N GLY A 42 6.11 -1.29 10.16
CA GLY A 42 6.39 -2.13 11.33
C GLY A 42 7.22 -3.36 10.98
N ALA A 43 6.93 -4.01 9.85
CA ALA A 43 7.73 -5.13 9.36
C ALA A 43 9.17 -4.70 9.03
N THR A 44 9.36 -3.57 8.35
CA THR A 44 10.69 -3.01 8.06
C THR A 44 11.46 -2.69 9.35
N ILE A 45 10.82 -2.07 10.35
CA ILE A 45 11.44 -1.79 11.65
C ILE A 45 11.84 -3.09 12.35
N GLY A 46 10.93 -4.07 12.40
CA GLY A 46 11.20 -5.35 13.04
C GLY A 46 12.34 -6.12 12.36
N ASP A 47 12.43 -6.06 11.03
CA ASP A 47 13.56 -6.60 10.27
C ASP A 47 14.88 -5.93 10.69
N ILE A 48 14.93 -4.60 10.72
CA ILE A 48 16.12 -3.84 11.16
C ILE A 48 16.54 -4.24 12.58
N GLU A 49 15.61 -4.26 13.53
CA GLU A 49 15.95 -4.56 14.93
C GLU A 49 16.35 -6.02 15.12
N SER A 50 15.70 -6.97 14.43
CA SER A 50 16.08 -8.38 14.46
C SER A 50 17.45 -8.62 13.81
N THR A 51 17.79 -7.84 12.77
CA THR A 51 19.11 -7.85 12.15
C THR A 51 20.16 -7.35 13.15
N GLN A 52 19.93 -6.22 13.80
CA GLN A 52 20.84 -5.70 14.83
C GLN A 52 21.04 -6.68 15.98
N TYR A 53 19.97 -7.37 16.39
CA TYR A 53 20.06 -8.45 17.36
C TYR A 53 20.99 -9.56 16.87
N GLY A 54 20.79 -10.07 15.64
CA GLY A 54 21.65 -11.10 15.05
C GLY A 54 23.12 -10.67 14.93
N LEU A 55 23.39 -9.44 14.48
CA LEU A 55 24.75 -8.89 14.40
C LEU A 55 25.43 -8.84 15.78
N GLY A 56 24.67 -8.55 16.83
CA GLY A 56 25.15 -8.60 18.22
C GLY A 56 25.50 -10.02 18.72
N HIS A 57 25.06 -11.05 18.00
CA HIS A 57 25.29 -12.47 18.32
C HIS A 57 26.22 -13.16 17.31
N GLY A 58 26.97 -12.41 16.51
CA GLY A 58 27.97 -12.96 15.59
C GLY A 58 27.46 -13.32 14.20
N ALA A 59 26.21 -12.97 13.87
CA ALA A 59 25.72 -13.05 12.50
C ALA A 59 26.33 -11.92 11.62
N THR A 60 26.19 -12.08 10.30
CA THR A 60 26.55 -11.06 9.30
C THR A 60 25.33 -10.72 8.47
N GLU A 61 25.16 -9.45 8.13
CA GLU A 61 24.11 -9.02 7.20
C GLU A 61 24.37 -9.59 5.80
N ALA A 62 23.34 -10.20 5.21
CA ALA A 62 23.42 -10.85 3.90
C ALA A 62 23.08 -9.90 2.74
N ASN A 63 22.32 -8.84 3.01
CA ASN A 63 21.93 -7.86 2.01
C ASN A 63 23.09 -6.89 1.72
N PRO A 64 23.68 -6.94 0.51
CA PRO A 64 24.85 -6.14 0.17
C PRO A 64 24.57 -4.63 0.20
N LEU A 65 23.30 -4.21 0.14
CA LEU A 65 22.91 -2.80 0.22
C LEU A 65 23.37 -2.13 1.53
N PHE A 66 23.43 -2.89 2.62
CA PHE A 66 23.80 -2.36 3.94
C PHE A 66 25.27 -2.63 4.30
N GLY A 67 25.97 -3.50 3.56
CA GLY A 67 27.27 -4.05 3.96
C GLY A 67 27.14 -5.17 5.00
N SER A 68 28.25 -5.78 5.42
CA SER A 68 28.23 -7.00 6.27
C SER A 68 27.96 -6.73 7.77
N HIS A 69 28.33 -5.56 8.28
CA HIS A 69 28.11 -5.15 9.68
C HIS A 69 27.54 -3.72 9.76
N PRO A 70 26.34 -3.49 9.22
CA PRO A 70 25.72 -2.17 9.25
C PRO A 70 25.39 -1.75 10.67
N SER A 71 25.64 -0.48 10.98
CA SER A 71 25.07 0.13 12.19
C SER A 71 23.54 0.23 12.07
N ARG A 72 22.83 0.23 13.20
CA ARG A 72 21.39 0.51 13.26
C ARG A 72 21.03 1.78 12.47
N ALA A 73 21.79 2.86 12.65
CA ALA A 73 21.56 4.12 11.96
C ALA A 73 21.69 4.01 10.44
N THR A 74 22.68 3.25 9.95
CA THR A 74 22.86 2.96 8.51
C THR A 74 21.63 2.25 7.94
N GLN A 75 21.12 1.24 8.64
CA GLN A 75 19.93 0.51 8.17
C GLN A 75 18.70 1.41 8.09
N TYR A 76 18.41 2.21 9.13
CA TYR A 76 17.30 3.16 9.10
C TYR A 76 17.46 4.21 7.99
N ALA A 77 18.68 4.76 7.83
CA ALA A 77 18.95 5.79 6.83
C ALA A 77 18.72 5.33 5.39
N ILE A 78 18.86 4.02 5.12
CA ILE A 78 18.65 3.43 3.80
C ILE A 78 17.22 2.88 3.66
N ALA A 79 16.76 2.08 4.63
CA ALA A 79 15.49 1.37 4.53
C ALA A 79 14.27 2.29 4.66
N MET A 80 14.32 3.31 5.52
CA MET A 80 13.15 4.18 5.74
C MET A 80 12.79 5.06 4.54
N PRO A 81 13.74 5.66 3.81
CA PRO A 81 13.43 6.33 2.54
C PRO A 81 12.80 5.38 1.51
N ILE A 82 13.28 4.14 1.41
CA ILE A 82 12.71 3.13 0.51
C ILE A 82 11.27 2.80 0.93
N ALA A 83 11.03 2.55 2.22
CA ALA A 83 9.70 2.33 2.77
C ALA A 83 8.75 3.51 2.48
N ALA A 84 9.20 4.74 2.70
CA ALA A 84 8.43 5.94 2.37
C ALA A 84 8.09 6.02 0.87
N GLY A 85 9.04 5.65 0.00
CA GLY A 85 8.82 5.53 -1.45
C GLY A 85 7.74 4.51 -1.81
N VAL A 86 7.74 3.34 -1.15
CA VAL A 86 6.71 2.30 -1.33
C VAL A 86 5.34 2.82 -0.89
N VAL A 87 5.24 3.47 0.27
CA VAL A 87 3.98 4.08 0.75
C VAL A 87 3.50 5.17 -0.22
N ALA A 88 4.39 6.04 -0.70
CA ALA A 88 4.06 7.09 -1.66
C ALA A 88 3.59 6.50 -3.00
N TRP A 89 4.21 5.43 -3.48
CA TRP A 89 3.77 4.72 -4.68
C TRP A 89 2.38 4.12 -4.49
N SER A 90 2.15 3.39 -3.40
CA SER A 90 0.83 2.86 -3.06
C SER A 90 -0.23 3.96 -2.94
N TYR A 91 0.11 5.11 -2.35
CA TYR A 91 -0.79 6.27 -2.27
C TYR A 91 -1.17 6.76 -3.67
N ARG A 92 -0.19 6.92 -4.57
CA ARG A 92 -0.43 7.34 -5.96
C ARG A 92 -1.30 6.33 -6.71
N LEU A 93 -1.04 5.02 -6.57
CA LEU A 93 -1.86 3.98 -7.19
C LEU A 93 -3.31 4.03 -6.71
N LYS A 94 -3.52 4.17 -5.41
CA LYS A 94 -4.86 4.24 -4.82
C LYS A 94 -5.61 5.49 -5.24
N ARG A 95 -4.90 6.62 -5.34
CA ARG A 95 -5.47 7.88 -5.83
C ARG A 95 -5.91 7.80 -7.29
N SER A 96 -5.10 7.17 -8.16
CA SER A 96 -5.37 7.09 -9.60
C SER A 96 -6.42 6.04 -9.96
N ALA A 97 -6.54 4.95 -9.20
CA ALA A 97 -7.48 3.87 -9.47
C ALA A 97 -8.08 3.31 -8.16
N PRO A 98 -8.99 4.05 -7.49
CA PRO A 98 -9.47 3.70 -6.15
C PRO A 98 -10.27 2.38 -6.08
N HIS A 99 -10.81 1.92 -7.21
CA HIS A 99 -11.52 0.63 -7.31
C HIS A 99 -10.59 -0.56 -7.56
N SER A 100 -9.32 -0.30 -7.90
CA SER A 100 -8.33 -1.35 -8.11
C SER A 100 -7.70 -1.77 -6.78
N GLY A 101 -7.54 -3.07 -6.55
CA GLY A 101 -6.75 -3.59 -5.42
C GLY A 101 -5.24 -3.40 -5.57
N ARG A 102 -4.76 -2.96 -6.74
CA ARG A 102 -3.32 -2.90 -7.09
C ARG A 102 -2.47 -2.05 -6.15
N TRP A 103 -3.06 -1.06 -5.50
CA TRP A 103 -2.34 -0.22 -4.53
C TRP A 103 -1.87 -0.97 -3.28
N LEU A 104 -2.43 -2.15 -3.00
CA LEU A 104 -2.00 -3.03 -1.90
C LEU A 104 -0.67 -3.72 -2.21
N ILE A 105 -0.41 -4.00 -3.49
CA ILE A 105 0.69 -4.89 -3.92
C ILE A 105 2.04 -4.40 -3.39
N PRO A 106 2.47 -3.13 -3.58
CA PRO A 106 3.81 -2.71 -3.15
C PRO A 106 4.04 -2.89 -1.64
N GLN A 107 3.06 -2.46 -0.82
CA GLN A 107 3.17 -2.52 0.63
C GLN A 107 3.06 -3.94 1.18
N ILE A 108 2.19 -4.79 0.61
CA ILE A 108 2.07 -6.19 1.03
C ILE A 108 3.33 -6.97 0.68
N VAL A 109 3.86 -6.81 -0.54
CA VAL A 109 5.10 -7.47 -0.95
C VAL A 109 6.26 -7.04 -0.05
N ALA A 110 6.46 -5.74 0.14
CA ALA A 110 7.51 -5.24 1.03
C ALA A 110 7.34 -5.74 2.47
N GLY A 111 6.13 -5.67 3.02
CA GLY A 111 5.84 -6.14 4.38
C GLY A 111 6.08 -7.64 4.57
N VAL A 112 5.68 -8.47 3.60
CA VAL A 112 5.92 -9.93 3.64
C VAL A 112 7.41 -10.26 3.56
N VAL A 113 8.16 -9.59 2.68
CA VAL A 113 9.62 -9.79 2.57
C VAL A 113 10.31 -9.46 3.89
N HIS A 114 10.04 -8.29 4.47
CA HIS A 114 10.62 -7.89 5.76
C HIS A 114 10.16 -8.77 6.93
N THR A 115 8.90 -9.22 6.94
CA THR A 115 8.42 -10.18 7.96
C THR A 115 9.15 -11.52 7.83
N GLY A 116 9.41 -11.99 6.61
CA GLY A 116 10.18 -13.20 6.37
C GLY A 116 11.62 -13.07 6.85
N ALA A 117 12.28 -11.96 6.55
CA ALA A 117 13.63 -11.66 7.02
C ALA A 117 13.71 -11.56 8.55
N LEU A 118 12.75 -10.87 9.17
CA LEU A 118 12.60 -10.82 10.63
C LEU A 118 12.53 -12.22 11.25
N CYS A 119 11.64 -13.07 10.73
CA CYS A 119 11.49 -14.45 11.22
C CYS A 119 12.79 -15.23 11.04
N HIS A 120 13.45 -15.10 9.89
CA HIS A 120 14.72 -15.74 9.62
C HIS A 120 15.81 -15.31 10.62
N ASN A 121 15.93 -14.00 10.89
CA ASN A 121 16.90 -13.46 11.83
C ASN A 121 16.74 -14.04 13.24
N PHE A 122 15.49 -14.14 13.74
CA PHE A 122 15.23 -14.77 15.05
C PHE A 122 15.49 -16.27 15.07
N MET A 123 15.29 -16.97 13.96
CA MET A 123 15.61 -18.41 13.88
C MET A 123 17.12 -18.62 13.91
N THR A 124 17.87 -17.83 13.14
CA THR A 124 19.33 -17.93 13.06
C THR A 124 20.00 -17.52 14.37
N ALA A 125 19.54 -16.44 15.01
CA ALA A 125 20.13 -15.97 16.27
C ALA A 125 19.83 -16.88 17.48
N LYS A 126 18.88 -17.82 17.38
CA LYS A 126 18.65 -18.87 18.41
C LYS A 126 19.59 -20.08 18.26
N THR A 127 20.21 -20.23 17.09
CA THR A 127 21.08 -21.38 16.77
C THR A 127 22.57 -21.08 16.94
N GLN A 128 22.94 -19.83 17.23
CA GLN A 128 24.29 -19.41 17.57
C GLN A 128 24.43 -19.27 19.09
#